data_AF-A0A198FCK4-F1
#
_entry.id   AF-A0A198FCK4-F1
#
_cell.length_a   1.000
_cell.length_b   1.000
_cell.length_c   1.000
_cell.angle_alpha   90.00
_cell.angle_beta   90.00
_cell.angle_gamma   90.00
#
_symmetry.space_group_name_H-M   'P 1'
#
loop_
_entity.id
_entity.type
_entity.pdbx_description
1 polymer ?
#
loop_
_entity_poly.entity_id
_entity_poly.type
_entity_poly.pdbx_seq_one_letter_code
_entity_poly.pdbx_strand_id
1 'polypeptide(L)'
;MRDFIIILITVVLAILAILFLSQYPLVLGGVAAWITTGSFLLQVIHIIKSRETKALSIWMWSALFLGVSCWFGYGLRVGDIPVMVANGITALLALSVISLKIWNERPSLNQNPIKIRKAKNIVFRFKINKIMKIKEKGKH
;
A
#
# COMPACT_ATOMS: atom_id res chain seq x y z
N MET A 1 32.24 1.92 -6.03
CA MET A 1 33.07 1.68 -4.82
C MET A 1 32.41 2.18 -3.54
N ARG A 2 31.94 3.45 -3.48
CA ARG A 2 31.28 4.01 -2.27
C ARG A 2 30.07 3.20 -1.78
N ASP A 3 29.17 2.77 -2.67
CA ASP A 3 27.96 2.05 -2.28
C ASP A 3 28.27 0.64 -1.72
N PHE A 4 29.27 -0.04 -2.30
CA PHE A 4 29.78 -1.31 -1.77
C PHE A 4 30.39 -1.16 -0.38
N ILE A 5 31.12 -0.07 -0.13
CA ILE A 5 31.69 0.23 1.19
C ILE A 5 30.57 0.45 2.22
N ILE A 6 29.51 1.18 1.85
CA ILE A 6 28.36 1.40 2.74
C ILE A 6 27.70 0.07 3.11
N ILE A 7 27.43 -0.79 2.11
CA ILE A 7 26.84 -2.13 2.34
C ILE A 7 27.75 -2.97 3.25
N LEU A 8 29.06 -2.96 3.01
CA LEU A 8 30.01 -3.71 3.84
C LEU A 8 29.99 -3.21 5.29
N ILE A 9 30.03 -1.88 5.49
CA ILE A 9 29.98 -1.26 6.81
C ILE A 9 28.68 -1.62 7.53
N THR A 10 27.52 -1.54 6.86
CA THR A 10 26.23 -1.85 7.50
C THR A 10 26.14 -3.32 7.91
N VAL A 11 26.66 -4.25 7.09
CA VAL A 11 26.72 -5.67 7.43
C VAL A 11 27.63 -5.91 8.64
N VAL A 12 28.82 -5.31 8.65
CA VAL A 12 29.77 -5.45 9.77
C VAL A 12 29.18 -4.87 11.06
N LEU A 13 28.58 -3.68 11.00
CA LEU A 13 27.91 -3.07 12.15
C LEU A 13 26.74 -3.91 12.66
N ALA A 14 25.94 -4.52 11.77
CA ALA A 14 24.86 -5.40 12.16
C ALA A 14 25.37 -6.65 12.90
N ILE A 15 26.45 -7.28 12.39
CA ILE A 15 27.08 -8.43 13.05
C ILE A 15 27.61 -8.03 14.43
N LEU A 16 28.35 -6.92 14.52
CA LEU A 16 28.88 -6.42 15.78
C LEU A 16 27.77 -6.10 16.79
N ALA A 17 26.68 -5.47 16.33
CA ALA A 17 25.52 -5.18 17.15
C ALA A 17 24.85 -6.45 17.68
N ILE A 18 24.67 -7.47 16.83
CA ILE A 18 24.11 -8.77 17.25
C ILE A 18 25.02 -9.43 18.29
N LEU A 19 26.33 -9.51 18.03
CA LEU A 19 27.27 -10.15 18.96
C LEU A 19 27.28 -9.45 20.32
N PHE A 20 27.32 -8.11 20.34
CA PHE A 20 27.37 -7.33 21.56
C PHE A 20 26.03 -7.30 22.33
N LEU A 21 24.92 -7.05 21.63
CA LEU A 21 23.59 -6.92 22.23
C LEU A 21 22.91 -8.26 22.50
N SER A 22 23.45 -9.38 22.01
CA SER A 22 22.93 -10.73 22.31
C SER A 22 22.86 -11.03 23.80
N GLN A 23 23.74 -10.39 24.60
CA GLN A 23 23.72 -10.47 26.07
C GLN A 23 22.51 -9.76 26.70
N TYR A 24 21.83 -8.88 25.94
CA TYR A 24 20.67 -8.10 26.36
C TYR A 24 19.51 -8.27 25.35
N PRO A 25 18.82 -9.42 25.33
CA PRO A 25 17.82 -9.74 24.30
C PRO A 25 16.69 -8.70 24.17
N LEU A 26 16.24 -8.11 25.28
CA LEU A 26 15.21 -7.08 25.26
C LEU A 26 15.69 -5.79 24.55
N VAL A 27 16.94 -5.41 24.73
CA VAL A 27 17.54 -4.25 24.08
C VAL A 27 17.77 -4.53 22.59
N LEU A 28 18.30 -5.72 22.26
CA LEU A 28 18.48 -6.15 20.87
C LEU A 28 17.14 -6.15 20.11
N GLY A 29 16.13 -6.81 20.68
CA GLY A 29 14.78 -6.87 20.09
C GLY A 29 14.13 -5.49 19.98
N GLY A 30 14.25 -4.66 21.02
CA GLY A 30 13.73 -3.29 21.02
C GLY A 30 14.38 -2.41 19.95
N VAL A 31 15.71 -2.40 19.86
CA VAL A 31 16.45 -1.64 18.85
C VAL A 31 16.11 -2.13 17.44
N ALA A 32 16.06 -3.45 17.23
CA ALA A 32 15.65 -4.03 15.95
C ALA A 32 14.21 -3.60 15.58
N ALA A 33 13.29 -3.63 16.53
CA ALA A 33 11.91 -3.19 16.35
C ALA A 33 11.81 -1.71 15.95
N TRP A 34 12.55 -0.84 16.64
CA TRP A 34 12.58 0.60 16.36
C TRP A 34 13.14 0.90 14.97
N ILE A 35 14.27 0.30 14.60
CA ILE A 35 14.93 0.55 13.31
C ILE A 35 14.06 0.07 12.15
N THR A 36 13.52 -1.14 12.24
CA THR A 36 12.73 -1.73 11.15
C THR A 36 11.39 -1.03 10.98
N THR A 37 10.64 -0.85 12.07
CA THR A 37 9.34 -0.16 12.04
C THR A 37 9.51 1.30 11.64
N GLY A 38 10.54 1.98 12.15
CA GLY A 38 10.88 3.35 11.78
C GLY A 38 11.21 3.49 10.29
N SER A 39 11.96 2.54 9.72
CA SER A 39 12.24 2.50 8.28
C SER A 39 10.98 2.37 7.44
N PHE A 40 10.08 1.44 7.80
CA PHE A 40 8.80 1.31 7.10
C PHE A 40 7.94 2.58 7.22
N LEU A 41 7.91 3.19 8.40
CA LEU A 41 7.18 4.44 8.63
C LEU A 41 7.73 5.57 7.73
N LEU A 42 9.06 5.72 7.66
CA LEU A 42 9.69 6.69 6.75
C LEU A 42 9.33 6.42 5.30
N GLN A 43 9.28 5.16 4.88
CA GLN A 43 8.83 4.76 3.55
C GLN A 43 7.36 5.16 3.30
N VAL A 44 6.46 4.94 4.25
CA VAL A 44 5.05 5.36 4.14
C VAL A 44 4.94 6.87 4.02
N ILE A 45 5.66 7.63 4.84
CA ILE A 45 5.70 9.09 4.79
C ILE A 45 6.20 9.56 3.41
N HIS A 46 7.25 8.93 2.88
CA HIS A 46 7.77 9.24 1.56
C HIS A 46 6.75 8.98 0.44
N ILE A 47 5.99 7.88 0.52
CA ILE A 47 4.92 7.55 -0.43
C ILE A 47 3.81 8.61 -0.40
N ILE A 48 3.35 8.98 0.80
CA ILE A 48 2.31 9.99 0.98
C ILE A 48 2.76 11.35 0.42
N LYS A 49 4.02 11.72 0.66
CA LYS A 49 4.60 13.00 0.22
C LYS A 49 4.82 13.05 -1.29
N SER A 50 5.33 11.98 -1.90
CA SER A 50 5.57 11.91 -3.34
C SER A 50 4.30 11.77 -4.17
N ARG A 51 3.21 11.21 -3.59
CA ARG A 51 1.95 10.86 -4.28
C ARG A 51 2.14 9.90 -5.46
N GLU A 52 3.32 9.32 -5.63
CA GLU A 52 3.64 8.39 -6.71
C GLU A 52 3.38 6.95 -6.26
N THR A 53 2.13 6.51 -6.41
CA THR A 53 1.74 5.14 -6.03
C THR A 53 1.95 4.12 -7.14
N LYS A 54 2.20 4.55 -8.39
CA LYS A 54 2.31 3.65 -9.56
C LYS A 54 3.51 2.71 -9.47
N ALA A 55 4.64 3.20 -8.94
CA ALA A 55 5.86 2.40 -8.77
C ALA A 55 5.76 1.36 -7.64
N LEU A 56 4.77 1.46 -6.76
CA LEU A 56 4.63 0.53 -5.64
C LEU A 56 4.08 -0.82 -6.12
N SER A 57 4.71 -1.93 -5.71
CA SER A 57 4.16 -3.26 -5.98
C SER A 57 3.16 -3.65 -4.91
N ILE A 58 1.87 -3.78 -5.27
CA ILE A 58 0.84 -4.24 -4.32
C ILE A 58 1.15 -5.65 -3.80
N TRP A 59 1.70 -6.52 -4.65
CA TRP A 59 2.10 -7.88 -4.28
C TRP A 59 3.17 -7.90 -3.19
N MET A 60 4.16 -6.99 -3.29
CA MET A 60 5.22 -6.87 -2.29
C MET A 60 4.65 -6.46 -0.93
N TRP A 61 3.80 -5.42 -0.90
CA TRP A 61 3.18 -4.96 0.34
C TRP A 61 2.20 -5.97 0.93
N SER A 62 1.48 -6.73 0.11
CA SER A 62 0.62 -7.83 0.56
C SER A 62 1.42 -8.98 1.16
N ALA A 63 2.53 -9.38 0.52
CA ALA A 63 3.42 -10.41 1.05
C ALA A 63 4.04 -9.97 2.39
N LEU A 64 4.45 -8.70 2.50
CA LEU A 64 4.92 -8.12 3.75
C LEU A 64 3.85 -8.21 4.83
N PHE A 65 2.62 -7.75 4.55
CA PHE A 65 1.50 -7.79 5.49
C PHE A 65 1.25 -9.21 6.02
N LEU A 66 1.23 -10.22 5.14
CA LEU A 66 1.07 -11.62 5.53
C LEU A 66 2.22 -12.09 6.42
N GLY A 67 3.46 -11.83 6.02
CA GLY A 67 4.65 -12.22 6.77
C GLY A 67 4.68 -11.64 8.18
N VAL A 68 4.46 -10.33 8.33
CA VAL A 68 4.45 -9.69 9.65
C VAL A 68 3.24 -10.10 10.49
N SER A 69 2.10 -10.40 9.88
CA SER A 69 0.93 -10.95 10.60
C SER A 69 1.24 -12.34 11.17
N CYS A 70 1.94 -13.19 10.41
CA CYS A 70 2.43 -14.49 10.89
C CYS A 70 3.42 -14.31 12.06
N TRP A 71 4.37 -13.38 11.95
CA TRP A 71 5.33 -13.07 13.02
C TRP A 71 4.67 -12.50 14.27
N PHE A 72 3.64 -11.67 14.12
CA PHE A 72 2.83 -11.19 15.23
C PHE A 72 2.16 -12.36 15.99
N GLY A 73 1.52 -13.27 15.25
CA GLY A 73 0.93 -14.48 15.83
C GLY A 73 1.97 -15.41 16.49
N TYR A 74 3.17 -15.49 15.93
CA TYR A 74 4.31 -16.19 16.55
C TYR A 74 4.73 -15.51 17.86
N GLY A 75 4.91 -14.19 17.86
CA GLY A 75 5.26 -13.40 19.05
C GLY A 75 4.25 -13.57 20.17
N LEU A 76 2.95 -13.62 19.85
CA LEU A 76 1.89 -13.94 20.82
C LEU A 76 2.07 -15.33 21.46
N ARG A 77 2.46 -16.34 20.68
CA ARG A 77 2.67 -17.70 21.20
C ARG A 77 3.90 -17.83 22.07
N VAL A 78 4.96 -17.10 21.76
CA VAL A 78 6.24 -17.16 22.48
C VAL A 78 6.30 -16.14 23.64
N GLY A 79 5.38 -15.17 23.68
CA GLY A 79 5.37 -14.11 24.68
C GLY A 79 6.43 -13.03 24.42
N ASP A 80 6.94 -12.91 23.20
CA ASP A 80 7.98 -11.95 22.82
C ASP A 80 7.33 -10.59 22.48
N ILE A 81 7.39 -9.67 23.45
CA ILE A 81 6.82 -8.32 23.33
C ILE A 81 7.46 -7.53 22.17
N PRO A 82 8.80 -7.43 22.04
CA PRO A 82 9.42 -6.78 20.89
C PRO A 82 8.91 -7.30 19.54
N VAL A 83 8.88 -8.62 19.33
CA VAL A 83 8.43 -9.23 18.08
C VAL A 83 6.97 -8.92 17.83
N MET A 84 6.12 -9.02 18.85
CA MET A 84 4.70 -8.71 18.75
C MET A 84 4.47 -7.24 18.38
N VAL A 85 5.07 -6.30 19.10
CA VAL A 85 4.84 -4.86 18.87
C VAL A 85 5.35 -4.42 17.51
N ALA A 86 6.58 -4.80 17.12
CA ALA A 86 7.15 -4.37 15.84
C ALA A 86 6.34 -4.88 14.64
N ASN A 87 5.99 -6.16 14.64
CA ASN A 87 5.25 -6.76 13.54
C ASN A 87 3.81 -6.27 13.47
N GLY A 88 3.17 -6.02 14.62
CA GLY A 88 1.83 -5.43 14.68
C GLY A 88 1.78 -4.02 14.07
N ILE A 89 2.71 -3.14 14.45
CA ILE A 89 2.78 -1.79 13.87
C ILE A 89 3.10 -1.87 12.38
N THR A 90 4.05 -2.72 11.98
CA THR A 90 4.41 -2.90 10.57
C THR A 90 3.24 -3.41 9.73
N ALA A 91 2.39 -4.29 10.29
CA ALA A 91 1.17 -4.76 9.62
C ALA A 91 0.22 -3.60 9.32
N LEU A 92 0.01 -2.69 10.28
CA LEU A 92 -0.83 -1.51 10.11
C LEU A 92 -0.26 -0.55 9.05
N LEU A 93 1.06 -0.36 9.03
CA LEU A 93 1.74 0.45 8.01
C LEU A 93 1.58 -0.16 6.61
N ALA A 94 1.80 -1.47 6.48
CA ALA A 94 1.64 -2.18 5.21
C ALA A 94 0.20 -2.07 4.68
N LEU A 95 -0.80 -2.27 5.56
CA LEU A 95 -2.20 -2.15 5.21
C LEU A 95 -2.57 -0.71 4.77
N SER A 96 -1.99 0.29 5.43
CA SER A 96 -2.16 1.70 5.06
C SER A 96 -1.65 1.98 3.65
N VAL A 97 -0.47 1.45 3.28
CA VAL A 97 0.10 1.60 1.93
C VAL A 97 -0.74 0.89 0.88
N ILE A 98 -1.20 -0.33 1.15
CA ILE A 98 -2.09 -1.07 0.24
C ILE A 98 -3.37 -0.26 0.01
N SER A 99 -3.97 0.27 1.08
CA SER A 99 -5.20 1.08 1.01
C SER A 99 -5.00 2.34 0.19
N LEU A 100 -3.88 3.07 0.39
CA LEU A 100 -3.52 4.25 -0.37
C LEU A 100 -3.32 3.93 -1.86
N LYS A 101 -2.64 2.84 -2.18
CA LYS A 101 -2.44 2.41 -3.57
C LYS A 101 -3.77 2.10 -4.26
N ILE A 102 -4.62 1.30 -3.62
CA ILE A 102 -5.94 0.95 -4.16
C ILE A 102 -6.79 2.22 -4.35
N TRP A 103 -6.77 3.15 -3.39
CA TRP A 103 -7.51 4.41 -3.48
C TRP A 103 -7.05 5.28 -4.66
N ASN A 104 -5.73 5.43 -4.83
CA ASN A 104 -5.16 6.31 -5.85
C ASN A 104 -5.23 5.69 -7.27
N GLU A 105 -5.21 4.36 -7.36
CA GLU A 105 -5.34 3.61 -8.63
C GLU A 105 -6.78 3.18 -8.92
N ARG A 106 -7.77 3.60 -8.12
CA ARG A 106 -9.17 3.45 -8.53
C ARG A 106 -9.27 4.05 -9.93
N PRO A 107 -9.80 3.32 -10.92
CA PRO A 107 -10.07 3.92 -12.20
C PRO A 107 -10.99 5.09 -11.91
N SER A 108 -10.48 6.31 -12.04
CA SER A 108 -11.34 7.48 -12.10
C SER A 108 -12.35 7.09 -13.16
N LEU A 109 -13.62 6.90 -12.79
CA LEU A 109 -14.70 6.76 -13.76
C LEU A 109 -14.41 7.88 -14.73
N ASN A 110 -13.99 7.54 -15.96
CA ASN A 110 -13.47 8.51 -16.90
C ASN A 110 -14.67 9.38 -17.22
N GLN A 111 -14.86 10.44 -16.45
CA GLN A 111 -15.88 11.45 -16.63
C GLN A 111 -15.40 12.31 -17.79
N ASN A 112 -15.10 11.66 -18.91
CA ASN A 112 -14.76 12.32 -20.14
C ASN A 112 -16.03 13.10 -20.51
N PRO A 113 -16.03 14.44 -20.40
CA PRO A 113 -17.24 15.21 -20.64
C PRO A 113 -17.72 14.96 -22.08
N ILE A 114 -16.80 14.61 -22.99
CA ILE A 114 -17.08 14.21 -24.38
C ILE A 114 -17.85 12.87 -24.43
N LYS A 115 -17.41 11.82 -23.74
CA LYS A 115 -18.12 10.51 -23.75
C LYS A 115 -19.50 10.64 -23.09
N ILE A 116 -19.60 11.38 -21.98
CA ILE A 116 -20.88 11.65 -21.29
C ILE A 116 -21.82 12.42 -22.22
N ARG A 117 -21.35 13.51 -22.86
CA ARG A 117 -22.14 14.30 -23.81
C ARG A 117 -22.59 13.48 -25.02
N LYS A 118 -21.73 12.58 -25.53
CA LYS A 118 -22.04 11.69 -26.65
C LYS A 118 -23.11 10.66 -26.29
N ALA A 119 -22.99 10.00 -25.13
CA ALA A 119 -24.00 9.08 -24.61
C ALA A 119 -25.35 9.78 -24.38
N LYS A 120 -25.32 10.97 -23.77
CA LYS A 120 -26.53 11.79 -23.53
C LYS A 120 -27.21 12.20 -24.84
N ASN A 121 -26.45 12.60 -25.86
CA ASN A 121 -26.97 12.90 -27.20
C ASN A 121 -27.60 11.69 -27.88
N ILE A 122 -26.98 10.50 -27.76
CA ILE A 122 -27.53 9.26 -28.33
C ILE A 122 -28.86 8.92 -27.67
N VAL A 123 -28.93 8.93 -26.34
CA VAL A 123 -30.17 8.65 -25.59
C VAL A 123 -31.26 9.67 -25.91
N PHE A 124 -30.91 10.96 -25.98
CA PHE A 124 -31.84 12.01 -26.36
C PHE A 124 -32.38 11.81 -27.78
N ARG A 125 -31.51 11.52 -28.74
CA ARG A 125 -31.89 11.24 -30.14
C ARG A 125 -32.77 10.00 -30.26
N PHE A 126 -32.48 8.97 -29.48
CA PHE A 126 -33.31 7.75 -29.43
C PHE A 126 -34.70 8.03 -28.88
N LYS A 127 -34.80 8.85 -27.82
CA LYS A 127 -36.07 9.27 -27.23
C LYS A 127 -36.90 10.09 -28.22
N ILE A 128 -36.28 11.03 -28.94
CA ILE A 128 -36.94 11.81 -30.00
C ILE A 128 -37.45 10.90 -31.12
N ASN A 129 -36.60 10.01 -31.65
CA ASN A 129 -37.00 9.11 -32.74
C ASN A 129 -38.19 8.22 -32.32
N LYS A 130 -38.22 7.76 -31.06
CA LYS A 130 -39.33 6.98 -30.52
C LYS A 130 -40.63 7.79 -30.48
N ILE A 131 -40.58 9.05 -30.05
CA ILE A 131 -41.74 9.96 -29.98
C ILE A 131 -42.28 10.27 -31.38
N MET A 132 -41.40 10.56 -32.33
CA MET A 132 -41.78 10.85 -33.72
C MET A 132 -42.52 9.66 -34.36
N LYS A 133 -42.02 8.44 -34.14
CA LYS A 133 -42.64 7.20 -34.64
C LYS A 133 -44.04 6.95 -34.09
N ILE A 134 -44.32 7.35 -32.85
CA ILE A 134 -45.65 7.23 -32.23
C ILE A 134 -46.61 8.26 -32.85
N LYS A 135 -46.12 9.48 -33.09
CA LYS A 135 -46.93 10.56 -33.68
C LYS A 135 -47.32 10.29 -35.13
N GLU A 136 -46.48 9.59 -35.90
CA GLU A 136 -46.81 9.14 -37.26
C GLU A 136 -47.88 8.04 -37.27
N LYS A 137 -47.83 7.09 -36.33
CA LYS A 137 -48.82 5.99 -36.25
C LYS A 137 -50.21 6.43 -35.80
N GLY A 138 -50.34 7.53 -35.04
CA GLY A 138 -51.63 8.08 -34.61
C GLY A 138 -52.29 9.02 -35.60
N LYS A 139 -51.72 9.20 -36.81
CA LYS A 139 -52.28 10.03 -37.90
C LYS A 139 -53.02 9.21 -38.98
N HIS A 140 -53.07 7.89 -38.84
CA HIS A 140 -53.85 6.97 -39.66
C HIS A 140 -54.95 6.35 -38.80
#